data_AF-A0A3S0VJ53-F1
#
_entry.id   AF-A0A3S0VJ53-F1
#
_cell.length_a   1.000
_cell.length_b   1.000
_cell.length_c   1.000
_cell.angle_alpha   90.00
_cell.angle_beta   90.00
_cell.angle_gamma   90.00
#
_symmetry.space_group_name_H-M   'P 1'
#
loop_
_entity.id
_entity.type
_entity.pdbx_description
1 polymer ?
#
loop_
_entity_poly.entity_id
_entity_poly.type
_entity_poly.pdbx_seq_one_letter_code
_entity_poly.pdbx_strand_id
1 'polypeptide(L)' 'MNHAAKGEFYWVYEFLFAKKDLDNIDDLELAKFRKLADIYSRLTADQVEQLIQKKSLVEIYDENET' A
#
# COMPACT_ATOMS: atom_id res chain seq x y z
N MET A 1 12.25 -18.07 22.79
CA MET A 1 10.96 -17.50 22.35
C MET A 1 11.17 -16.00 22.20
N ASN A 2 11.32 -15.51 20.96
CA ASN A 2 11.46 -14.07 20.71
C ASN A 2 10.06 -13.49 20.45
N HIS A 3 9.56 -12.70 21.39
CA HIS A 3 8.39 -11.86 21.18
C HIS A 3 8.82 -10.62 20.39
N ALA A 4 8.78 -10.69 19.06
CA ALA A 4 8.75 -9.50 18.24
C ALA A 4 7.30 -9.00 18.20
N ALA A 5 7.02 -7.87 18.85
CA ALA A 5 5.78 -7.15 18.63
C ALA A 5 5.83 -6.56 17.21
N LYS A 6 5.25 -7.28 16.25
CA LYS A 6 5.15 -6.89 14.84
C LYS A 6 4.07 -5.81 14.71
N GLY A 7 4.44 -4.56 14.94
CA GLY A 7 3.59 -3.41 14.64
C GLY A 7 3.46 -3.22 13.14
N GLU A 8 2.23 -3.17 12.65
CA GLU A 8 1.77 -2.76 11.30
C GLU A 8 2.34 -3.57 10.12
N PHE A 9 1.57 -4.58 9.70
CA PHE A 9 2.03 -5.74 8.93
C PHE A 9 2.37 -5.51 7.44
N TYR A 10 2.01 -4.36 6.85
CA TYR A 10 2.11 -4.16 5.39
C TYR A 10 2.50 -2.72 5.02
N TRP A 11 3.45 -2.59 4.09
CA TRP A 11 3.69 -1.34 3.36
C TRP A 11 2.93 -1.40 2.03
N VAL A 12 2.08 -0.41 1.77
CA VAL A 12 1.35 -0.30 0.50
C VAL A 12 1.97 0.81 -0.34
N TYR A 13 2.36 0.46 -1.57
CA TYR A 13 2.96 1.38 -2.51
C TYR A 13 2.00 1.62 -3.68
N GLU A 14 1.62 2.88 -3.89
CA GLU A 14 0.68 3.28 -4.95
C GLU A 14 1.37 4.26 -5.91
N PHE A 15 1.50 3.84 -7.18
CA PHE A 15 2.12 4.64 -8.23
C PHE A 15 1.04 5.23 -9.14
N LEU A 16 1.01 6.55 -9.27
CA LEU A 16 0.28 7.19 -10.37
C LEU A 16 1.17 7.26 -11.59
N PHE A 17 0.77 6.60 -12.68
CA PHE A 17 1.25 6.91 -14.03
C PHE A 17 0.61 8.23 -14.52
N ALA A 18 0.67 9.29 -13.71
CA ALA A 18 0.30 10.62 -14.15
C ALA A 18 1.52 11.21 -14.88
N LYS A 19 1.44 11.08 -16.21
CA LYS A 19 2.07 11.88 -17.27
C LYS A 19 3.32 12.66 -16.86
N LYS A 20 4.41 12.37 -17.57
CA LYS A 20 5.75 12.97 -17.61
C LYS A 20 5.86 14.51 -17.51
N ASP A 21 4.76 15.26 -17.46
CA ASP A 21 4.68 16.73 -17.52
C ASP A 21 3.75 17.36 -16.45
N LEU A 22 3.49 16.71 -15.30
CA LEU A 22 2.74 17.33 -14.18
C LEU A 22 3.67 17.78 -13.04
N ASP A 23 3.75 19.10 -12.84
CA ASP A 23 4.41 19.75 -11.70
C ASP A 23 3.70 19.40 -10.38
N ASN A 24 4.27 18.47 -9.61
CA ASN A 24 3.80 18.03 -8.28
C ASN A 24 2.35 17.50 -8.24
N ILE A 25 2.02 16.75 -7.17
CA ILE A 25 0.63 16.42 -6.85
C ILE A 25 -0.10 17.66 -6.34
N ASP A 26 -1.34 17.90 -6.78
CA ASP A 26 -2.15 19.00 -6.25
C ASP A 26 -2.79 18.64 -4.89
N ASP A 27 -3.36 19.63 -4.19
CA ASP A 27 -3.98 19.42 -2.87
C ASP A 27 -5.15 18.43 -2.90
N LEU A 28 -5.88 18.37 -4.01
CA LEU A 28 -7.02 17.46 -4.19
C LEU A 28 -6.54 16.02 -4.39
N GLU A 29 -5.47 15.82 -5.16
CA GLU A 29 -4.79 14.54 -5.34
C GLU A 29 -4.19 14.07 -4.02
N LEU A 30 -3.50 14.95 -3.29
CA LEU A 30 -2.97 14.65 -1.97
C LEU A 30 -4.08 14.23 -0.98
N ALA A 31 -5.23 14.91 -1.00
CA ALA A 31 -6.37 14.54 -0.15
C ALA A 31 -6.93 13.15 -0.49
N LYS A 32 -6.98 12.78 -1.78
CA LYS A 32 -7.39 11.43 -2.21
C LYS A 32 -6.41 10.37 -1.71
N PHE A 33 -5.11 10.61 -1.80
CA PHE A 33 -4.09 9.69 -1.29
C PHE A 33 -4.17 9.50 0.21
N ARG A 34 -4.35 10.58 0.98
CA ARG A 34 -4.55 10.49 2.44
C ARG A 34 -5.76 9.62 2.79
N LYS A 35 -6.84 9.72 2.01
CA LYS A 35 -8.01 8.87 2.19
C LYS A 35 -7.70 7.40 1.88
N LEU A 36 -6.93 7.10 0.83
CA LEU A 36 -6.51 5.74 0.50
C LEU A 36 -5.61 5.16 1.59
N ALA A 37 -4.65 5.94 2.09
CA ALA A 37 -3.78 5.53 3.20
C ALA A 37 -4.58 5.20 4.47
N ASP A 38 -5.60 6.00 4.82
CA ASP A 38 -6.49 5.72 5.95
C ASP A 38 -7.37 4.47 5.74
N ILE A 39 -7.74 4.15 4.49
CA ILE A 39 -8.45 2.91 4.17
C ILE A 39 -7.52 1.72 4.35
N TYR A 40 -6.30 1.78 3.79
CA TYR A 40 -5.34 0.69 3.86
C TYR A 40 -4.86 0.40 5.29
N SER A 41 -4.70 1.43 6.13
CA SER A 41 -4.28 1.25 7.54
C SER A 41 -5.29 0.48 8.38
N ARG A 42 -6.55 0.37 7.93
CA ARG A 42 -7.63 -0.33 8.64
C ARG A 42 -7.89 -1.73 8.11
N LEU A 43 -7.18 -2.17 7.06
CA LEU A 43 -7.36 -3.50 6.51
C LEU A 43 -6.84 -4.57 7.47
N THR A 44 -7.60 -5.65 7.60
CA THR A 44 -7.14 -6.87 8.28
C THR A 44 -6.28 -7.73 7.34
N ALA A 45 -5.49 -8.64 7.88
CA ALA A 45 -4.70 -9.59 7.08
C ALA A 45 -5.57 -10.39 6.09
N ASP A 46 -6.75 -10.87 6.52
CA ASP A 46 -7.68 -11.59 5.64
C ASP A 46 -8.19 -10.70 4.50
N GLN A 47 -8.43 -9.41 4.76
CA GLN A 47 -8.87 -8.47 3.72
C GLN A 47 -7.74 -8.18 2.73
N VAL A 48 -6.50 -8.03 3.21
CA VAL A 48 -5.32 -7.87 2.34
C VAL A 48 -5.18 -9.11 1.44
N GLU A 49 -5.28 -10.31 1.99
CA GLU A 49 -5.21 -11.55 1.22
C GLU A 49 -6.31 -11.63 0.16
N GLN A 50 -7.55 -11.27 0.50
CA GLN A 50 -8.65 -11.20 -0.47
C GLN A 50 -8.39 -10.19 -1.60
N LEU A 51 -7.77 -9.04 -1.29
CA LEU A 51 -7.42 -8.05 -2.30
C LEU A 51 -6.31 -8.55 -3.23
N ILE A 52 -5.35 -9.32 -2.71
CA ILE A 52 -4.31 -9.99 -3.50
C ILE A 52 -4.94 -11.06 -4.42
N GLN A 53 -5.81 -11.92 -3.88
CA GLN A 53 -6.51 -12.95 -4.66
C GLN A 53 -7.37 -12.35 -5.79
N LYS A 54 -8.00 -11.20 -5.53
CA LYS A 54 -8.77 -10.44 -6.53
C LYS A 54 -7.89 -9.64 -7.51
N LYS A 55 -6.57 -9.67 -7.36
CA LYS A 55 -5.59 -8.88 -8.14
C LYS A 55 -5.80 -7.37 -8.02
N SER A 56 -6.42 -6.93 -6.93
CA SER A 56 -6.57 -5.51 -6.59
C SER A 56 -5.33 -4.98 -5.86
N LEU A 57 -4.58 -5.85 -5.18
CA LEU A 57 -3.23 -5.60 -4.70
C LEU A 57 -2.29 -6.64 -5.31
N VAL A 58 -1.02 -6.26 -5.47
CA VAL A 58 0.06 -7.15 -5.88
C VAL A 58 1.11 -7.13 -4.78
N GLU A 59 1.47 -8.30 -4.29
CA GLU A 59 2.57 -8.45 -3.34
C GLU A 59 3.90 -8.24 -4.06
N ILE A 60 4.73 -7.38 -3.51
CA ILE A 60 6.08 -7.11 -4.02
C ILE A 60 7.03 -7.90 -3.12
N TYR A 61 7.71 -8.89 -3.71
CA TYR A 61 8.76 -9.66 -3.05
C TYR A 61 10.12 -9.02 -3.37
N ASP A 62 10.99 -8.91 -2.38
CA ASP A 62 12.42 -8.64 -2.61
C ASP A 62 13.08 -9.95 -3.05
N GLU A 63 13.73 -9.94 -4.21
CA GLU A 63 14.43 -11.10 -4.77
C GLU A 63 15.71 -11.47 -3.99
N ASN A 64 16.12 -10.68 -2.98
CA ASN A 64 17.34 -10.88 -2.20
C ASN A 64 17.15 -11.54 -0.82
N GLU A 65 15.92 -11.88 -0.41
CA GLU A 65 15.71 -12.70 0.79
C GLU A 65 15.70 -14.20 0.42
N THR A 66 16.88 -14.83 0.53
CA THR A 66 17.09 -16.29 0.55
C THR A 66 17.27 -16.81 1.97
#